data_AF-A0A8W8L3X6-F1
#
_entry.id   AF-A0A8W8L3X6-F1
#
_cell.length_a   1.000
_cell.length_b   1.000
_cell.length_c   1.000
_cell.angle_alpha   90.00
_cell.angle_beta   90.00
_cell.angle_gamma   90.00
#
_symmetry.space_group_name_H-M   'P 1'
#
loop_
_entity.id
_entity.type
_entity.pdbx_description
1 polymer ?
#
loop_
_entity_poly.entity_id
_entity_poly.type
_entity_poly.pdbx_seq_one_letter_code
_entity_poly.pdbx_strand_id
1 'polypeptide(L)'
;IPEDPGLAVLKGAVYYGHVPKTIGRRVARYTYGIQSWPEFDPNKHPEAKKVQIGTKFRCRDVFFKYVTKGELLTPGYRRSQIFQALKPDEECLECAIYVSDEEDPVYVDDESCRRLGTLRVPLPRVSTGCSLEIEETMIFGDTELEVQARDIYTNQQCEVSFDLLSNNVVQNGN
;
A
#
# COMPACT_ATOMS: atom_id res chain seq x y z
N ILE A 1 11.37 -22.47 64.48
CA ILE A 1 11.91 -21.27 63.78
C ILE A 1 11.91 -21.66 62.31
N PRO A 2 10.82 -21.36 61.58
CA PRO A 2 10.48 -21.97 60.28
C PRO A 2 11.16 -21.22 59.11
N GLU A 3 11.66 -21.87 58.05
CA GLU A 3 10.99 -22.45 56.84
C GLU A 3 10.51 -21.37 55.82
N ASP A 4 10.96 -21.52 54.55
CA ASP A 4 10.61 -20.83 53.28
C ASP A 4 11.45 -19.65 52.73
N PRO A 5 12.23 -19.89 51.65
CA PRO A 5 12.48 -18.95 50.56
C PRO A 5 11.67 -19.35 49.32
N GLY A 6 10.41 -18.91 49.24
CA GLY A 6 9.49 -19.31 48.18
C GLY A 6 8.61 -18.18 47.65
N LEU A 7 9.18 -17.00 47.34
CA LEU A 7 8.42 -15.90 46.74
C LEU A 7 9.31 -14.94 45.94
N ALA A 8 9.86 -15.43 44.82
CA ALA A 8 10.27 -14.58 43.71
C ALA A 8 9.19 -14.62 42.63
N VAL A 9 8.01 -14.05 42.94
CA VAL A 9 7.04 -13.73 41.89
C VAL A 9 7.49 -12.41 41.28
N LEU A 10 8.24 -12.48 40.18
CA LEU A 10 8.57 -11.32 39.35
C LEU A 10 7.27 -10.87 38.66
N LYS A 11 6.39 -10.20 39.41
CA LYS A 11 5.39 -9.32 38.80
C LYS A 11 6.19 -8.17 38.21
N GLY A 12 6.53 -8.30 36.92
CA GLY A 12 6.97 -7.20 36.08
C GLY A 12 5.83 -6.18 36.00
N ALA A 13 5.70 -5.38 37.05
CA ALA A 13 4.92 -4.17 37.04
C ALA A 13 5.62 -3.24 36.03
N VAL A 14 5.01 -3.08 34.86
CA VAL A 14 5.37 -2.04 33.90
C VAL A 14 4.99 -0.70 34.54
N TYR A 15 5.90 -0.20 35.38
CA TYR A 15 5.79 1.11 35.98
C TYR A 15 6.35 2.12 34.99
N TYR A 16 5.44 2.98 34.53
CA TYR A 16 5.66 4.35 34.09
C TYR A 16 6.19 4.61 32.68
N GLY A 17 5.36 5.34 31.95
CA GLY A 17 5.76 6.12 30.79
C GLY A 17 4.58 6.76 30.07
N HIS A 18 3.71 7.47 30.78
CA HIS A 18 2.80 8.44 30.15
C HIS A 18 3.67 9.54 29.53
N VAL A 19 4.19 9.29 28.33
CA VAL A 19 4.78 10.31 27.46
C VAL A 19 3.72 10.58 26.39
N PRO A 20 2.96 11.68 26.51
CA PRO A 20 2.08 12.10 25.44
C PRO A 20 2.96 12.56 24.28
N LYS A 21 2.80 11.93 23.11
CA LYS A 21 3.36 12.37 21.82
C LYS A 21 4.90 12.44 21.77
N THR A 22 5.56 11.29 21.78
CA THR A 22 6.86 11.26 21.08
C THR A 22 6.54 11.31 19.60
N ILE A 23 6.79 12.45 18.95
CA ILE A 23 6.77 12.59 17.48
C ILE A 23 7.88 11.69 16.94
N GLY A 24 7.59 10.39 16.85
CA GLY A 24 8.52 9.38 16.39
C GLY A 24 8.57 9.48 14.88
N ARG A 25 9.62 10.12 14.35
CA ARG A 25 10.01 9.84 12.97
C ARG A 25 10.33 8.35 12.92
N ARG A 26 9.74 7.63 11.96
CA ARG A 26 10.07 6.22 11.73
C ARG A 26 10.75 6.05 10.39
N VAL A 27 11.58 5.03 10.28
CA VAL A 27 12.21 4.65 9.03
C VAL A 27 11.33 3.60 8.35
N ALA A 28 10.99 3.81 7.08
CA ALA A 28 10.23 2.85 6.30
C ALA A 28 10.98 1.51 6.21
N ARG A 29 10.39 0.44 6.74
CA ARG A 29 11.00 -0.90 6.76
C ARG A 29 11.11 -1.53 5.37
N TYR A 30 10.18 -1.18 4.48
CA TYR A 30 10.04 -1.68 3.13
C TYR A 30 9.83 -0.50 2.18
N THR A 31 9.97 -0.77 0.88
CA THR A 31 9.46 0.11 -0.15
C THR A 31 7.97 -0.17 -0.33
N TYR A 32 7.14 0.86 -0.32
CA TYR A 32 5.68 0.73 -0.43
C TYR A 32 5.20 1.29 -1.76
N GLY A 33 4.28 0.57 -2.39
CA GLY A 33 3.80 0.93 -3.71
C GLY A 33 2.54 0.18 -4.12
N ILE A 34 2.15 0.42 -5.36
CA ILE A 34 1.02 -0.26 -6.00
C ILE A 34 1.46 -0.88 -7.32
N GLN A 35 0.62 -1.76 -7.86
CA GLN A 35 0.74 -2.13 -9.27
C GLN A 35 0.23 -1.00 -10.17
N SER A 36 1.02 -0.67 -11.19
CA SER A 36 0.65 0.30 -12.23
C SER A 36 0.95 -0.24 -13.63
N TRP A 37 0.27 0.34 -14.62
CA TRP A 37 0.34 -0.08 -16.01
C TRP A 37 0.63 1.14 -16.90
N PRO A 38 1.84 1.75 -16.79
CA PRO A 38 2.20 2.96 -17.53
C PRO A 38 2.27 2.71 -19.05
N GLU A 39 2.36 3.79 -19.84
CA GLU A 39 2.57 3.67 -21.29
C GLU A 39 3.85 2.89 -21.61
N PHE A 40 3.80 2.02 -22.62
CA PHE A 40 4.93 1.16 -22.95
C PHE A 40 6.05 1.94 -23.65
N ASP A 41 7.25 1.95 -23.07
CA ASP A 41 8.47 2.50 -23.67
C ASP A 41 9.40 1.36 -24.09
N PRO A 42 9.64 1.15 -25.40
CA PRO A 42 10.47 0.04 -25.89
C PRO A 42 11.95 0.14 -25.49
N ASN A 43 12.41 1.31 -25.01
CA ASN A 43 13.79 1.47 -24.54
C ASN A 43 13.96 1.09 -23.06
N LYS A 44 12.86 0.96 -22.32
CA LYS A 44 12.86 0.71 -20.86
C LYS A 44 12.15 -0.57 -20.48
N HIS A 45 11.08 -0.92 -21.18
CA HIS A 45 10.20 -2.01 -20.80
C HIS A 45 10.45 -3.25 -21.66
N PRO A 46 10.49 -4.45 -21.05
CA PRO A 46 10.66 -5.69 -21.77
C PRO A 46 9.40 -6.01 -22.56
N GLU A 47 9.56 -6.49 -23.80
CA GLU A 47 8.44 -6.80 -24.70
C GLU A 47 7.46 -7.83 -24.08
N ALA A 48 7.95 -8.74 -23.22
CA ALA A 48 7.12 -9.72 -22.51
C ALA A 48 6.09 -9.11 -21.51
N LYS A 49 6.30 -7.84 -21.13
CA LYS A 49 5.38 -7.06 -20.27
C LYS A 49 4.48 -6.13 -21.09
N LYS A 50 4.61 -6.10 -22.42
CA LYS A 50 3.76 -5.28 -23.28
C LYS A 50 2.36 -5.87 -23.41
N VAL A 51 1.37 -5.02 -23.21
CA VAL A 51 -0.04 -5.36 -23.39
C VAL A 51 -0.76 -4.22 -24.11
N GLN A 52 -1.75 -4.54 -24.93
CA GLN A 52 -2.59 -3.53 -25.57
C GLN A 52 -3.89 -3.37 -24.76
N ILE A 53 -4.18 -2.15 -24.32
CA ILE A 53 -5.42 -1.79 -23.62
C ILE A 53 -6.10 -0.66 -24.39
N GLY A 54 -7.27 -0.95 -24.97
CA GLY A 54 -7.91 -0.08 -25.94
C GLY A 54 -7.00 0.21 -27.13
N THR A 55 -6.67 1.48 -27.33
CA THR A 55 -5.82 1.95 -28.43
C THR A 55 -4.34 2.16 -28.04
N LYS A 56 -3.97 1.95 -26.77
CA LYS A 56 -2.62 2.22 -26.25
C LYS A 56 -1.89 0.94 -25.84
N PHE A 57 -0.58 0.93 -26.03
CA PHE A 57 0.30 -0.09 -25.44
C PHE A 57 0.74 0.33 -24.04
N ARG A 58 0.64 -0.59 -23.09
CA ARG A 58 1.03 -0.41 -21.69
C ARG A 58 2.06 -1.46 -21.28
N CYS A 59 2.85 -1.17 -20.26
CA CYS A 59 3.69 -2.15 -19.58
C CYS A 59 2.95 -2.62 -18.33
N ARG A 60 2.57 -3.90 -18.26
CA ARG A 60 1.89 -4.45 -17.08
C ARG A 60 2.86 -4.64 -15.92
N ASP A 61 2.30 -4.75 -14.72
CA ASP A 61 2.97 -5.15 -13.49
C ASP A 61 4.08 -4.22 -12.99
N VAL A 62 4.11 -2.96 -13.41
CA VAL A 62 5.14 -2.01 -12.96
C VAL A 62 4.89 -1.63 -11.50
N PHE A 63 5.94 -1.66 -10.68
CA PHE A 63 5.88 -1.20 -9.29
C PHE A 63 5.89 0.33 -9.25
N PHE A 64 4.76 0.95 -8.93
CA PHE A 64 4.72 2.39 -8.67
C PHE A 64 5.04 2.66 -7.20
N LYS A 65 6.19 3.30 -6.94
CA LYS A 65 6.72 3.56 -5.61
C LYS A 65 6.15 4.84 -5.01
N TYR A 66 5.59 4.74 -3.80
CA TYR A 66 5.18 5.88 -2.98
C TYR A 66 6.20 6.26 -1.91
N VAL A 67 6.80 5.25 -1.28
CA VAL A 67 7.78 5.39 -0.20
C VAL A 67 8.91 4.42 -0.42
N THR A 68 10.14 4.87 -0.23
CA THR A 68 11.33 4.02 -0.37
C THR A 68 11.72 3.43 0.98
N LYS A 69 12.19 2.18 1.00
CA LYS A 69 12.84 1.60 2.18
C LYS A 69 13.94 2.53 2.70
N GLY A 70 14.01 2.72 4.01
CA GLY A 70 14.96 3.66 4.62
C GLY A 70 14.46 5.11 4.69
N GLU A 71 13.35 5.45 4.05
CA GLU A 71 12.81 6.82 4.09
C GLU A 71 12.27 7.21 5.47
N LEU A 72 12.51 8.46 5.88
CA LEU A 72 12.03 9.00 7.15
C LEU A 72 10.59 9.49 7.04
N LEU A 73 9.67 8.76 7.70
CA LEU A 73 8.25 9.07 7.77
C LEU A 73 7.95 9.89 9.04
N THR A 74 7.43 11.09 8.84
CA THR A 74 6.94 11.96 9.93
C THR A 74 5.50 11.62 10.30
N PRO A 75 5.01 11.98 11.49
CA PRO A 75 3.58 11.80 11.82
C PRO A 75 2.67 12.47 10.78
N GLY A 76 1.65 11.74 10.33
CA GLY A 76 0.72 12.18 9.29
C GLY A 76 1.29 12.13 7.87
N TYR A 77 2.44 11.48 7.65
CA TYR A 77 3.03 11.32 6.32
C TYR A 77 2.04 10.63 5.38
N ARG A 78 1.78 11.27 4.26
CA ARG A 78 0.95 10.74 3.18
C ARG A 78 1.52 11.07 1.82
N ARG A 79 1.27 10.20 0.84
CA ARG A 79 1.60 10.43 -0.56
C ARG A 79 0.42 10.03 -1.43
N SER A 80 0.16 10.84 -2.45
CA SER A 80 -0.97 10.69 -3.34
C SER A 80 -0.51 10.76 -4.79
N GLN A 81 -1.17 10.01 -5.66
CA GLN A 81 -0.96 10.04 -7.10
C GLN A 81 -2.30 9.80 -7.80
N ILE A 82 -2.52 10.50 -8.91
CA ILE A 82 -3.69 10.32 -9.76
C ILE A 82 -3.35 9.31 -10.86
N PHE A 83 -4.25 8.36 -11.05
CA PHE A 83 -4.21 7.34 -12.10
C PHE A 83 -5.49 7.38 -12.93
N GLN A 84 -5.36 7.05 -14.21
CA GLN A 84 -6.49 6.84 -15.08
C GLN A 84 -6.91 5.37 -15.02
N ALA A 85 -8.19 5.09 -14.76
CA ALA A 85 -8.75 3.75 -14.89
C ALA A 85 -8.62 3.29 -16.36
N LEU A 86 -7.92 2.18 -16.56
CA LEU A 86 -7.60 1.70 -17.91
C LEU A 86 -8.77 0.96 -18.57
N LYS A 87 -9.70 0.45 -17.77
CA LYS A 87 -10.90 -0.28 -18.18
C LYS A 87 -12.11 0.25 -17.41
N PRO A 88 -12.61 1.44 -17.74
CA PRO A 88 -13.72 2.08 -17.03
C PRO A 88 -15.07 1.36 -17.24
N ASP A 89 -15.11 0.38 -18.13
CA ASP A 89 -16.25 -0.49 -18.41
C ASP A 89 -16.37 -1.67 -17.43
N GLU A 90 -15.33 -1.98 -16.65
CA GLU A 90 -15.40 -2.98 -15.58
C GLU A 90 -16.21 -2.44 -14.38
N GLU A 91 -16.84 -3.33 -13.61
CA GLU A 91 -17.66 -2.91 -12.45
C GLU A 91 -16.83 -2.40 -11.28
N CYS A 92 -15.55 -2.74 -11.23
CA CYS A 92 -14.66 -2.45 -10.12
C CYS A 92 -13.20 -2.34 -10.58
N LEU A 93 -12.48 -1.34 -10.07
CA LEU A 93 -11.04 -1.24 -10.16
C LEU A 93 -10.39 -1.90 -8.94
N GLU A 94 -9.39 -2.76 -9.18
CA GLU A 94 -8.57 -3.36 -8.14
C GLU A 94 -7.25 -2.61 -8.00
N CYS A 95 -7.12 -1.85 -6.92
CA CYS A 95 -5.88 -1.19 -6.53
C CYS A 95 -5.09 -2.17 -5.66
N ALA A 96 -4.12 -2.87 -6.25
CA ALA A 96 -3.30 -3.85 -5.53
C ALA A 96 -2.09 -3.18 -4.86
N ILE A 97 -1.94 -3.39 -3.55
CA ILE A 97 -0.93 -2.77 -2.69
C ILE A 97 0.21 -3.75 -2.46
N TYR A 98 1.44 -3.29 -2.66
CA TYR A 98 2.66 -4.09 -2.57
C TYR A 98 3.69 -3.46 -1.64
N VAL A 99 4.53 -4.33 -1.10
CA VAL A 99 5.78 -3.94 -0.45
C VAL A 99 6.95 -4.69 -1.07
N SER A 100 8.13 -4.08 -1.04
CA SER A 100 9.39 -4.69 -1.45
C SER A 100 10.46 -4.57 -0.37
N ASP A 101 11.28 -5.62 -0.25
CA ASP A 101 12.49 -5.62 0.56
C ASP A 101 13.67 -4.85 -0.07
N GLU A 102 13.54 -4.42 -1.34
CA GLU A 102 14.50 -3.59 -2.06
C GLU A 102 14.09 -2.11 -2.13
N GLU A 103 15.05 -1.21 -2.35
CA GLU A 103 14.82 0.24 -2.46
C GLU A 103 14.15 0.62 -3.80
N ASP A 104 14.51 -0.06 -4.88
CA ASP A 104 14.07 0.24 -6.25
C ASP A 104 13.51 -0.99 -6.99
N PRO A 105 12.43 -1.61 -6.49
CA PRO A 105 11.72 -2.65 -7.24
C PRO A 105 11.19 -2.08 -8.57
N VAL A 106 11.25 -2.87 -9.63
CA VAL A 106 10.81 -2.45 -10.97
C VAL A 106 9.43 -3.01 -11.27
N TYR A 107 9.19 -4.27 -10.90
CA TYR A 107 7.93 -4.95 -11.12
C TYR A 107 7.37 -5.55 -9.83
N VAL A 108 6.05 -5.67 -9.76
CA VAL A 108 5.37 -6.24 -8.59
C VAL A 108 5.52 -7.77 -8.49
N ASP A 109 5.98 -8.42 -9.55
CA ASP A 109 6.34 -9.84 -9.59
C ASP A 109 7.84 -10.11 -9.45
N ASP A 110 8.64 -9.08 -9.12
CA ASP A 110 10.02 -9.27 -8.65
C ASP A 110 10.04 -10.09 -7.35
N GLU A 111 11.07 -10.91 -7.14
CA GLU A 111 11.16 -11.82 -5.97
C GLU A 111 11.14 -11.08 -4.62
N SER A 112 11.59 -9.82 -4.60
CA SER A 112 11.57 -8.96 -3.41
C SER A 112 10.18 -8.44 -3.05
N CYS A 113 9.21 -8.55 -3.96
CA CYS A 113 7.89 -7.96 -3.85
C CYS A 113 6.87 -8.95 -3.25
N ARG A 114 6.01 -8.43 -2.38
CA ARG A 114 4.84 -9.17 -1.87
C ARG A 114 3.61 -8.29 -1.83
N ARG A 115 2.46 -8.86 -2.18
CA ARG A 115 1.17 -8.19 -2.09
C ARG A 115 0.74 -8.11 -0.62
N LEU A 116 0.47 -6.91 -0.13
CA LEU A 116 -0.14 -6.70 1.18
C LEU A 116 -1.65 -6.93 1.15
N GLY A 117 -2.29 -6.51 0.06
CA GLY A 117 -3.72 -6.67 -0.15
C GLY A 117 -4.21 -5.90 -1.36
N THR A 118 -5.52 -5.72 -1.44
CA THR A 118 -6.20 -5.07 -2.56
C THR A 118 -7.32 -4.20 -2.03
N LEU A 119 -7.37 -2.96 -2.52
CA LEU A 119 -8.52 -2.07 -2.37
C LEU A 119 -9.40 -2.19 -3.62
N ARG A 120 -10.69 -2.46 -3.42
CA ARG A 120 -11.68 -2.58 -4.49
C ARG A 120 -12.49 -1.29 -4.57
N VAL A 121 -12.41 -0.61 -5.70
CA VAL A 121 -13.12 0.65 -5.96
C VAL A 121 -14.26 0.37 -6.93
N PRO A 122 -15.54 0.47 -6.52
CA PRO A 122 -16.66 0.34 -7.45
C PRO A 122 -16.58 1.43 -8.50
N LEU A 123 -16.63 1.07 -9.78
CA LEU A 123 -16.65 2.04 -10.86
C LEU A 123 -18.11 2.37 -11.21
N PRO A 124 -18.47 3.65 -11.35
CA PRO A 124 -19.79 4.00 -11.83
C PRO A 124 -19.97 3.44 -13.24
N ARG A 125 -21.19 3.04 -13.61
CA ARG A 125 -21.53 2.70 -15.00
C ARG A 125 -21.53 3.99 -15.83
N VAL A 126 -20.34 4.47 -16.18
CA VAL A 126 -20.15 5.67 -16.99
C VAL A 126 -20.42 5.39 -18.46
N SER A 127 -20.95 6.39 -19.16
CA SER A 127 -21.06 6.39 -20.61
C SER A 127 -19.68 6.32 -21.26
N THR A 128 -19.58 5.56 -22.36
CA THR A 128 -18.36 5.37 -23.15
C THR A 128 -17.68 6.72 -23.45
N GLY A 129 -16.43 6.91 -23.00
CA GLY A 129 -15.62 8.10 -23.32
C GLY A 129 -15.27 9.03 -22.15
N CYS A 130 -15.80 8.80 -20.94
CA CYS A 130 -15.33 9.51 -19.74
C CYS A 130 -14.02 8.89 -19.22
N SER A 131 -12.96 9.71 -19.10
CA SER A 131 -11.75 9.32 -18.37
C SER A 131 -12.07 9.30 -16.88
N LEU A 132 -12.13 8.11 -16.29
CA LEU A 132 -12.25 7.95 -14.85
C LEU A 132 -10.86 8.07 -14.23
N GLU A 133 -10.68 9.07 -13.38
CA GLU A 133 -9.42 9.36 -12.70
C GLU A 133 -9.58 9.12 -11.21
N ILE A 134 -8.68 8.30 -10.66
CA ILE A 134 -8.67 7.88 -9.27
C ILE A 134 -7.41 8.44 -8.61
N GLU A 135 -7.58 9.19 -7.54
CA GLU A 135 -6.49 9.58 -6.65
C GLU A 135 -6.27 8.47 -5.62
N GLU A 136 -5.14 7.78 -5.71
CA GLU A 136 -4.71 6.81 -4.71
C GLU A 136 -3.76 7.46 -3.73
N THR A 137 -4.04 7.30 -2.43
CA THR A 137 -3.29 7.91 -1.32
C THR A 137 -2.87 6.86 -0.31
N MET A 138 -1.57 6.81 0.01
CA MET A 138 -1.04 6.04 1.13
C MET A 138 -0.81 6.95 2.33
N ILE A 139 -1.36 6.59 3.49
CA ILE A 139 -1.25 7.31 4.75
C ILE A 139 -0.58 6.40 5.77
N PHE A 140 0.55 6.84 6.31
CA PHE A 140 1.35 6.06 7.24
C PHE A 140 1.04 6.50 8.67
N GLY A 141 0.34 5.64 9.41
CA GLY A 141 0.12 5.76 10.85
C GLY A 141 1.28 5.21 11.67
N ASP A 142 1.11 5.13 12.98
CA ASP A 142 2.15 4.65 13.90
C ASP A 142 2.44 3.16 13.67
N THR A 143 1.39 2.34 13.58
CA THR A 143 1.46 0.87 13.39
C THR A 143 0.74 0.39 12.13
N GLU A 144 0.08 1.29 11.41
CA GLU A 144 -0.83 0.96 10.32
C GLU A 144 -0.44 1.70 9.03
N LEU A 145 -0.78 1.09 7.90
CA LEU A 145 -0.80 1.71 6.58
C LEU A 145 -2.24 1.76 6.11
N GLU A 146 -2.77 2.97 5.94
CA GLU A 146 -4.07 3.20 5.34
C GLU A 146 -3.88 3.56 3.87
N VAL A 147 -4.69 2.98 3.00
CA VAL A 147 -4.70 3.26 1.57
C VAL A 147 -6.11 3.68 1.17
N GLN A 148 -6.20 4.85 0.56
CA GLN A 148 -7.44 5.45 0.09
C GLN A 148 -7.42 5.53 -1.43
N ALA A 149 -8.57 5.35 -2.06
CA ALA A 149 -8.79 5.62 -3.47
C ALA A 149 -10.04 6.51 -3.61
N ARG A 150 -9.87 7.65 -4.27
CA ARG A 150 -10.92 8.66 -4.44
C ARG A 150 -11.15 8.94 -5.91
N ASP A 151 -12.38 8.76 -6.38
CA ASP A 151 -12.80 9.25 -7.69
C ASP A 151 -12.83 10.79 -7.63
N ILE A 152 -12.03 11.44 -8.48
CA ILE A 152 -11.87 12.89 -8.44
C ILE A 152 -13.12 13.66 -8.87
N TYR A 153 -14.00 13.03 -9.66
CA TYR A 153 -15.20 13.66 -10.20
C TYR A 153 -16.38 13.52 -9.24
N THR A 154 -16.59 12.31 -8.71
CA THR A 154 -17.70 12.04 -7.78
C THR A 154 -17.35 12.34 -6.33
N ASN A 155 -16.05 12.48 -6.00
CA ASN A 155 -15.52 12.51 -4.64
C ASN A 155 -15.88 11.29 -3.79
N GLN A 156 -16.34 10.19 -4.40
CA GLN A 156 -16.54 8.94 -3.69
C GLN A 156 -15.18 8.35 -3.32
N GLN A 157 -15.04 7.95 -2.06
CA GLN A 157 -13.79 7.39 -1.52
C GLN A 157 -14.03 5.97 -1.01
N CYS A 158 -13.04 5.11 -1.22
CA CYS A 158 -12.91 3.80 -0.60
C CYS A 158 -11.55 3.73 0.11
N GLU A 159 -11.47 2.93 1.17
CA GLU A 159 -10.23 2.80 1.95
C GLU A 159 -10.05 1.40 2.52
N VAL A 160 -8.79 1.05 2.82
CA VAL A 160 -8.40 -0.18 3.49
C VAL A 160 -7.19 0.11 4.38
N SER A 161 -7.12 -0.54 5.54
CA SER A 161 -6.00 -0.42 6.47
C SER A 161 -5.30 -1.75 6.69
N PHE A 162 -3.98 -1.70 6.73
CA PHE A 162 -3.10 -2.84 6.96
C PHE A 162 -2.29 -2.60 8.23
N ASP A 163 -2.33 -3.55 9.16
CA ASP A 163 -1.43 -3.55 10.30
C ASP A 163 -0.03 -4.02 9.85
N LEU A 164 0.98 -3.19 10.10
CA LEU A 164 2.37 -3.43 9.72
C LEU A 164 3.14 -4.23 10.77
N LEU A 165 2.55 -4.47 11.95
CA LEU A 165 3.15 -5.23 13.05
C LEU A 165 2.74 -6.70 13.06
N SER A 166 1.55 -7.02 12.53
CA SER A 166 1.11 -8.41 12.45
C SER A 166 1.81 -9.13 11.30
N ASN A 167 2.54 -10.19 11.63
CA ASN A 167 3.13 -11.14 10.66
C ASN A 167 2.07 -11.97 9.90
N ASN A 168 0.80 -11.58 9.92
CA ASN A 168 -0.31 -12.35 9.36
C ASN A 168 -0.88 -11.60 8.16
N VAL A 169 -0.48 -12.04 6.96
CA VAL A 169 -1.21 -11.76 5.73
C VAL A 169 -2.61 -12.35 5.92
N VAL A 170 -3.62 -11.48 6.08
CA VAL A 170 -5.01 -11.90 6.07
C VAL A 170 -5.34 -12.32 4.64
N GLN A 171 -5.29 -13.61 4.36
CA GLN A 171 -5.96 -14.16 3.19
C GLN A 171 -7.46 -14.11 3.44
N ASN A 172 -8.12 -13.06 2.95
CA ASN A 172 -9.57 -13.09 2.80
C ASN A 172 -9.89 -13.94 1.56
N GLY A 173 -10.08 -15.24 1.80
CA GLY A 173 -10.79 -16.13 0.90
C GLY A 173 -12.27 -16.12 1.26
N ASN A 174 -13.10 -15.72 0.29
CA ASN A 174 -14.38 -16.33 -0.05
C ASN A 174 -14.74 -15.93 -1.47
#